data_AF-A0A0F9II25-F1
#
_entry.id   AF-A0A0F9II25-F1
#
_cell.length_a   1.000
_cell.length_b   1.000
_cell.length_c   1.000
_cell.angle_alpha   90.00
_cell.angle_beta   90.00
_cell.angle_gamma   90.00
#
_symmetry.space_group_name_H-M   'P 1'
#
loop_
_entity.id
_entity.type
_entity.pdbx_description
1 polymer ?
#
loop_
_entity_poly.entity_id
_entity_poly.type
_entity_poly.pdbx_seq_one_letter_code
_entity_poly.pdbx_strand_id
1 'polypeptide(L)'
;MKSKTENLSFTPVILLSINSLRKLFLIDIDSNNKESAYTVIRKQLKDIFNYRWDNSILGITDGYGVQYTMSIYTIKNKHGCNWSINFWDQTGSNSIYEFDKEYISDADMLTSDEIMTIKKHLEDFTKGIKKCNGCGTSIPTSRYIAYDLDKHKKKYGGQYFAARYCIDCWENKYKAIEAAENYN
;
A
#
# COMPACT_ATOMS: atom_id res chain seq x y z
N MET A 1 39.31 -5.53 -22.36
CA MET A 1 38.05 -5.82 -21.63
C MET A 1 37.31 -4.52 -21.45
N LYS A 2 36.18 -4.31 -22.14
CA LYS A 2 35.32 -3.13 -21.91
C LYS A 2 34.43 -3.44 -20.71
N SER A 3 34.48 -2.63 -19.66
CA SER A 3 33.56 -2.77 -18.54
C SER A 3 32.14 -2.53 -19.05
N LYS A 4 31.24 -3.48 -18.77
CA LYS A 4 29.81 -3.22 -18.86
C LYS A 4 29.49 -2.24 -17.72
N THR A 5 29.37 -0.95 -18.04
CA THR A 5 28.60 -0.05 -17.19
C THR A 5 27.17 -0.55 -17.23
N GLU A 6 26.75 -1.18 -16.14
CA GLU A 6 25.33 -1.42 -15.87
C GLU A 6 24.64 -0.05 -15.92
N ASN A 7 23.73 0.11 -16.87
CA ASN A 7 22.88 1.29 -16.91
C ASN A 7 22.04 1.30 -15.64
N LEU A 8 22.45 2.11 -14.66
CA LEU A 8 21.62 2.46 -13.51
C LEU A 8 20.37 3.16 -14.05
N SER A 9 19.29 2.39 -14.13
CA SER A 9 17.94 2.86 -14.42
C SER A 9 17.43 3.58 -13.18
N PHE A 10 17.39 4.92 -13.23
CA PHE A 10 16.71 5.70 -12.20
C PHE A 10 15.25 5.88 -12.59
N THR A 11 14.38 5.23 -11.82
CA THR A 11 12.93 5.26 -11.95
C THR A 11 12.37 6.43 -11.13
N PRO A 12 11.82 7.50 -11.76
CA PRO A 12 11.20 8.57 -11.01
C PRO A 12 9.90 8.08 -10.35
N VAL A 13 9.85 8.10 -9.02
CA VAL A 13 8.61 7.91 -8.27
C VAL A 13 7.91 9.27 -8.16
N ILE A 14 6.67 9.40 -8.64
CA ILE A 14 5.85 10.57 -8.30
C ILE A 14 5.48 10.43 -6.84
N LEU A 15 5.91 11.39 -6.01
CA LEU A 15 5.55 11.47 -4.61
C LEU A 15 4.38 12.45 -4.49
N LEU A 16 3.18 11.91 -4.31
CA LEU A 16 2.01 12.72 -3.98
C LEU A 16 1.88 12.84 -2.47
N SER A 17 1.53 14.03 -1.99
CA SER A 17 0.96 14.15 -0.65
C SER A 17 -0.37 13.40 -0.61
N ILE A 18 -0.67 12.73 0.50
CA ILE A 18 -1.94 12.01 0.65
C ILE A 18 -3.19 12.88 0.40
N ASN A 19 -3.11 14.18 0.72
CA ASN A 19 -4.22 15.12 0.50
C ASN A 19 -4.50 15.39 -0.99
N SER A 20 -3.56 15.07 -1.88
CA SER A 20 -3.72 15.22 -3.32
C SER A 20 -4.64 14.15 -3.92
N LEU A 21 -4.85 13.03 -3.23
CA LEU A 21 -5.66 11.92 -3.73
C LEU A 21 -7.14 12.29 -3.95
N ARG A 22 -7.68 13.27 -3.20
CA ARG A 22 -9.07 13.74 -3.34
C ARG A 22 -9.40 14.36 -4.70
N LYS A 23 -8.38 14.62 -5.51
CA LYS A 23 -8.52 15.29 -6.81
C LYS A 23 -8.43 14.31 -7.98
N LEU A 24 -8.26 13.02 -7.72
CA LEU A 24 -8.01 12.00 -8.73
C LEU A 24 -9.21 11.05 -8.80
N PHE A 25 -9.63 10.73 -10.03
CA PHE A 25 -10.59 9.66 -10.25
C PHE A 25 -9.91 8.30 -10.08
N LEU A 26 -10.62 7.35 -9.45
CA LEU A 26 -10.10 6.01 -9.19
C LEU A 26 -9.87 5.23 -10.49
N ILE A 27 -10.71 5.42 -11.51
CA ILE A 27 -10.54 4.80 -12.83
C ILE A 27 -9.25 5.21 -13.49
N ASP A 28 -8.80 6.46 -13.29
CA ASP A 28 -7.55 6.93 -13.86
C ASP A 28 -6.38 6.20 -13.19
N ILE A 29 -6.48 5.92 -11.88
CA ILE A 29 -5.45 5.18 -11.14
C ILE A 29 -5.47 3.68 -11.47
N ASP A 30 -6.63 3.05 -11.62
CA ASP A 30 -6.74 1.63 -12.04
C ASP A 30 -6.29 1.40 -13.48
N SER A 31 -6.71 2.27 -14.39
CA SER A 31 -6.28 2.22 -15.79
C SER A 31 -4.76 2.38 -15.92
N ASN A 32 -4.12 3.11 -14.99
CA ASN A 32 -2.67 3.25 -14.92
C ASN A 32 -1.94 2.01 -14.39
N ASN A 33 -2.58 1.19 -13.55
CA ASN A 33 -1.98 -0.06 -13.09
C ASN A 33 -1.96 -1.14 -14.19
N LYS A 34 -2.67 -0.91 -15.31
CA LYS A 34 -2.83 -1.82 -16.46
C LYS A 34 -2.10 -1.30 -17.72
N GLU A 35 -0.78 -1.18 -17.68
CA GLU A 35 0.23 -0.97 -18.76
C GLU A 35 -0.05 -0.09 -20.03
N SER A 36 -1.21 0.50 -20.27
CA SER A 36 -1.54 1.11 -21.58
C SER A 36 -2.26 2.47 -21.56
N ALA A 37 -2.67 3.00 -20.40
CA ALA A 37 -3.51 4.21 -20.32
C ALA A 37 -2.78 5.49 -19.86
N TYR A 38 -1.45 5.55 -19.95
CA TYR A 38 -0.65 6.60 -19.33
C TYR A 38 -0.85 8.03 -19.90
N THR A 39 -1.52 8.22 -21.04
CA THR A 39 -1.57 9.54 -21.71
C THR A 39 -2.48 10.56 -21.03
N VAL A 40 -3.57 10.13 -20.39
CA VAL A 40 -4.56 11.04 -19.76
C VAL A 40 -4.03 11.62 -18.45
N ILE A 41 -3.50 10.77 -17.55
CA ILE A 41 -2.84 11.23 -16.32
C ILE A 41 -1.55 12.00 -16.61
N ARG A 42 -0.78 11.63 -17.66
CA ARG A 42 0.36 12.43 -18.13
C ARG A 42 -0.04 13.87 -18.45
N LYS A 43 -1.22 14.09 -19.07
CA LYS A 43 -1.68 15.45 -19.41
C LYS A 43 -2.09 16.23 -18.16
N GLN A 44 -2.81 15.61 -17.23
CA GLN A 44 -3.29 16.28 -16.01
C GLN A 44 -2.17 16.56 -14.99
N LEU A 45 -1.18 15.67 -14.84
CA LEU A 45 -0.09 15.83 -13.88
C LEU A 45 1.09 16.65 -14.43
N LYS A 46 1.27 16.75 -15.76
CA LYS A 46 2.33 17.56 -16.38
C LYS A 46 2.18 19.05 -16.04
N ASP A 47 0.96 19.55 -16.00
CA ASP A 47 0.65 20.94 -15.62
C ASP A 47 1.01 21.23 -14.15
N ILE A 48 1.11 20.20 -13.31
CA ILE A 48 1.38 20.33 -11.88
C ILE A 48 2.86 20.14 -11.57
N PHE A 49 3.54 19.22 -12.26
CA PHE A 49 4.86 18.73 -11.81
C PHE A 49 5.99 18.81 -12.85
N ASN A 50 5.71 19.06 -14.14
CA ASN A 50 6.74 19.21 -15.19
C ASN A 50 7.80 18.08 -15.30
N TYR A 51 7.41 16.80 -15.13
CA TYR A 51 8.32 15.63 -15.28
C TYR A 51 7.70 14.46 -16.07
N ARG A 52 8.53 13.48 -16.44
CA ARG A 52 8.18 12.22 -17.16
C ARG A 52 8.32 11.00 -16.25
N TRP A 53 7.52 9.95 -16.49
CA TRP A 53 7.29 8.82 -15.56
C TRP A 53 7.54 7.44 -16.20
N ASP A 54 8.09 6.45 -15.46
CA ASP A 54 8.44 5.09 -15.95
C ASP A 54 7.89 3.90 -15.13
N ASN A 55 7.10 4.08 -14.07
CA ASN A 55 6.63 2.96 -13.24
C ASN A 55 5.10 2.90 -13.08
N SER A 56 4.58 1.67 -12.97
CA SER A 56 3.15 1.35 -12.84
C SER A 56 2.56 1.60 -11.45
N ILE A 57 3.37 2.06 -10.49
CA ILE A 57 3.02 2.18 -9.07
C ILE A 57 3.03 3.65 -8.64
N LEU A 58 1.94 4.10 -8.00
CA LEU A 58 1.85 5.46 -7.46
C LEU A 58 2.58 5.54 -6.10
N GLY A 59 3.56 6.43 -6.01
CA GLY A 59 4.23 6.77 -4.75
C GLY A 59 3.47 7.83 -3.95
N ILE A 60 3.42 7.65 -2.64
CA ILE A 60 2.73 8.56 -1.72
C ILE A 60 3.64 8.85 -0.54
N THR A 61 3.65 10.09 -0.08
CA THR A 61 4.34 10.48 1.16
C THR A 61 3.34 10.96 2.21
N ASP A 62 3.58 10.56 3.47
CA ASP A 62 2.92 11.18 4.61
C ASP A 62 3.55 12.54 4.98
N GLY A 63 3.02 13.18 6.02
CA GLY A 63 3.56 14.44 6.56
C GLY A 63 4.93 14.32 7.24
N TYR A 64 5.44 13.10 7.42
CA TYR A 64 6.75 12.81 8.01
C TYR A 64 7.81 12.46 6.93
N GLY A 65 7.43 12.45 5.65
CA GLY A 65 8.31 12.14 4.53
C GLY A 65 8.50 10.63 4.30
N VAL A 66 7.73 9.77 4.96
CA VAL A 66 7.77 8.31 4.72
C VAL A 66 7.04 7.99 3.43
N GLN A 67 7.67 7.14 2.61
CA GLN A 67 7.16 6.76 1.30
C GLN A 67 6.36 5.45 1.36
N TYR A 68 5.32 5.41 0.56
CA TYR A 68 4.44 4.26 0.38
C TYR A 68 4.13 4.07 -1.09
N THR A 69 3.76 2.84 -1.40
CA THR A 69 3.25 2.45 -2.70
C THR A 69 1.74 2.25 -2.59
N MET A 70 0.98 2.77 -3.55
CA MET A 70 -0.46 2.53 -3.65
C MET A 70 -0.80 1.83 -4.95
N SER A 71 -1.65 0.81 -4.84
CA SER A 71 -2.24 0.07 -5.96
C SER A 71 -3.76 0.16 -5.85
N ILE A 72 -4.42 0.42 -6.98
CA ILE A 72 -5.89 0.55 -7.06
C ILE A 72 -6.35 -0.28 -8.25
N TYR A 73 -7.28 -1.20 -8.05
CA TYR A 73 -7.80 -1.98 -9.15
C TYR A 73 -9.26 -2.36 -8.96
N THR A 74 -9.97 -2.49 -10.06
CA THR A 74 -11.33 -3.04 -10.06
C THR A 74 -11.30 -4.56 -9.86
N ILE A 75 -12.02 -5.05 -8.85
CA ILE A 75 -12.27 -6.48 -8.62
C ILE A 75 -13.75 -6.75 -8.86
N LYS A 76 -14.05 -7.70 -9.75
CA LYS A 76 -15.39 -8.27 -9.88
C LYS A 76 -15.53 -9.46 -8.96
N ASN A 77 -16.55 -9.45 -8.12
CA ASN A 77 -16.92 -10.55 -7.24
C ASN A 77 -18.40 -10.90 -7.40
N LYS A 78 -18.86 -11.94 -6.71
CA LYS A 78 -20.27 -12.40 -6.73
C LYS A 78 -21.29 -11.35 -6.24
N HIS A 79 -20.83 -10.27 -5.59
CA HIS A 79 -21.65 -9.21 -5.01
C HIS A 79 -21.58 -7.89 -5.81
N GLY A 80 -20.76 -7.81 -6.86
CA GLY A 80 -20.63 -6.60 -7.67
C GLY A 80 -19.19 -6.32 -8.11
N CYS A 81 -18.93 -5.07 -8.47
CA CYS A 81 -17.60 -4.58 -8.78
C CYS A 81 -17.16 -3.63 -7.66
N ASN A 82 -15.95 -3.82 -7.13
CA ASN A 82 -15.37 -2.96 -6.11
C ASN A 82 -14.03 -2.42 -6.61
N TRP A 83 -13.69 -1.20 -6.19
CA TRP A 83 -12.33 -0.74 -6.11
C TRP A 83 -11.63 -1.43 -4.93
N SER A 84 -10.51 -2.09 -5.18
CA SER A 84 -9.59 -2.54 -4.13
C SER A 84 -8.40 -1.61 -4.09
N ILE A 85 -8.16 -1.02 -2.93
CA ILE A 85 -7.13 0.00 -2.72
C ILE A 85 -6.15 -0.52 -1.69
N ASN A 86 -4.92 -0.75 -2.14
CA ASN A 86 -3.87 -1.40 -1.37
C ASN A 86 -2.69 -0.45 -1.17
N PHE A 87 -2.24 -0.31 0.07
CA PHE A 87 -1.05 0.44 0.44
C PHE A 87 0.05 -0.51 0.88
N TRP A 88 1.25 -0.27 0.40
CA TRP A 88 2.45 -1.03 0.69
C TRP A 88 3.53 -0.11 1.22
N ASP A 89 4.46 -0.66 2.00
CA ASP A 89 5.65 0.08 2.38
C ASP A 89 6.56 0.37 1.17
N GLN A 90 7.55 1.23 1.36
CA GLN A 90 8.53 1.60 0.33
C GLN A 90 9.28 0.42 -0.30
N THR A 91 9.25 -0.76 0.32
CA THR A 91 9.92 -1.97 -0.17
C THR A 91 8.98 -2.88 -0.96
N GLY A 92 7.68 -2.58 -1.00
CA GLY A 92 6.65 -3.45 -1.57
C GLY A 92 6.48 -4.77 -0.81
N SER A 93 7.15 -4.97 0.33
CA SER A 93 7.20 -6.26 1.03
C SER A 93 6.13 -6.40 2.11
N ASN A 94 5.49 -5.29 2.51
CA ASN A 94 4.47 -5.28 3.55
C ASN A 94 3.23 -4.52 3.11
N SER A 95 2.07 -5.19 3.07
CA SER A 95 0.77 -4.53 2.95
C SER A 95 0.47 -3.78 4.25
N ILE A 96 0.27 -2.47 4.17
CA ILE A 96 0.02 -1.59 5.32
C ILE A 96 -1.46 -1.54 5.62
N TYR A 97 -2.26 -1.27 4.60
CA TYR A 97 -3.69 -1.08 4.69
C TYR A 97 -4.33 -1.45 3.36
N GLU A 98 -5.48 -2.10 3.45
CA GLU A 98 -6.33 -2.45 2.32
C GLU A 98 -7.74 -2.05 2.67
N PHE A 99 -8.45 -1.45 1.73
CA PHE A 99 -9.88 -1.28 1.83
C PHE A 99 -10.54 -1.37 0.46
N ASP A 100 -11.78 -1.87 0.49
CA ASP A 100 -12.62 -1.94 -0.69
C ASP A 100 -13.65 -0.81 -0.65
N LYS A 101 -13.89 -0.21 -1.82
CA LYS A 101 -14.95 0.76 -2.07
C LYS A 101 -15.83 0.23 -3.19
N GLU A 102 -17.14 0.31 -3.07
CA GLU A 102 -18.05 -0.06 -4.17
C GLU A 102 -17.72 0.76 -5.42
N TYR A 103 -17.65 0.10 -6.59
CA TYR A 103 -17.55 0.79 -7.86
C TYR A 103 -18.95 1.28 -8.25
N ILE A 104 -19.14 2.60 -8.28
CA ILE A 104 -20.39 3.23 -8.71
C ILE A 104 -20.23 3.71 -10.15
N SER A 105 -19.11 4.36 -10.47
CA SER A 105 -18.85 4.90 -11.81
C SER A 105 -17.36 5.22 -12.05
N ASP A 106 -17.03 5.53 -13.31
CA ASP A 106 -15.71 6.08 -13.68
C ASP A 106 -15.44 7.46 -13.06
N ALA A 107 -16.46 8.14 -12.52
CA ALA A 107 -16.31 9.40 -11.80
C ALA A 107 -16.00 9.21 -10.30
N ASP A 108 -15.80 7.98 -9.83
CA ASP A 108 -15.53 7.72 -8.42
C ASP A 108 -14.21 8.36 -7.97
N MET A 109 -14.26 9.00 -6.80
CA MET A 109 -13.12 9.59 -6.11
C MET A 109 -13.08 9.12 -4.65
N LEU A 110 -11.93 9.31 -4.01
CA LEU A 110 -11.84 9.19 -2.56
C LEU A 110 -12.49 10.38 -1.87
N THR A 111 -13.37 10.08 -0.92
CA THR A 111 -13.99 11.05 -0.02
C THR A 111 -12.98 11.54 1.02
N SER A 112 -13.30 12.67 1.66
CA SER A 112 -12.48 13.21 2.76
C SER A 112 -12.31 12.19 3.89
N ASP A 113 -13.36 11.46 4.25
CA ASP A 113 -13.34 10.50 5.36
C ASP A 113 -12.50 9.26 5.04
N GLU A 114 -12.57 8.76 3.80
CA GLU A 114 -11.69 7.70 3.31
C GLU A 114 -10.22 8.14 3.36
N ILE A 115 -9.92 9.38 2.94
CA ILE A 115 -8.56 9.94 2.98
C ILE A 115 -8.06 10.09 4.42
N MET A 116 -8.88 10.57 5.34
CA MET A 116 -8.50 10.64 6.76
C MET A 116 -8.22 9.25 7.33
N THR A 117 -9.01 8.25 6.95
CA THR A 117 -8.82 6.86 7.37
C THR A 117 -7.51 6.30 6.85
N ILE A 118 -7.23 6.45 5.55
CA ILE A 118 -5.94 6.06 4.95
C ILE A 118 -4.79 6.78 5.67
N LYS A 119 -4.90 8.09 5.84
CA LYS A 119 -3.86 8.91 6.50
C LYS A 119 -3.56 8.39 7.89
N LYS A 120 -4.59 8.09 8.67
CA LYS A 120 -4.44 7.50 10.01
C LYS A 120 -3.68 6.17 9.96
N HIS A 121 -4.02 5.29 9.02
CA HIS A 121 -3.34 4.00 8.88
C HIS A 121 -1.86 4.14 8.48
N LEU A 122 -1.54 5.06 7.57
CA LEU A 122 -0.15 5.33 7.18
C LEU A 122 0.64 5.98 8.34
N GLU A 123 0.04 6.94 9.05
CA GLU A 123 0.67 7.55 10.22
C GLU A 123 0.90 6.56 11.37
N ASP A 124 -0.07 5.67 11.63
CA ASP A 124 0.09 4.58 12.60
C ASP A 124 1.30 3.71 12.19
N PHE A 125 1.42 3.36 10.91
CA PHE A 125 2.56 2.60 10.40
C PHE A 125 3.89 3.33 10.58
N THR A 126 3.96 4.63 10.25
CA THR A 126 5.15 5.47 10.49
C THR A 126 5.54 5.51 11.97
N LYS A 127 4.55 5.50 12.87
CA LYS A 127 4.76 5.46 14.32
C LYS A 127 5.07 4.05 14.85
N GLY A 128 5.23 3.06 13.96
CA GLY A 128 5.56 1.69 14.31
C GLY A 128 4.36 0.83 14.73
N ILE A 129 3.13 1.27 14.48
CA ILE A 129 1.88 0.60 14.86
C ILE A 129 1.22 -0.02 13.62
N LYS A 130 0.86 -1.30 13.69
CA LYS A 130 0.09 -2.02 12.66
C LYS A 130 -1.06 -2.80 13.28
N LYS A 131 -2.07 -3.16 12.49
CA LYS A 131 -3.14 -4.08 12.91
C LYS A 131 -2.79 -5.51 12.49
N CYS A 132 -2.96 -6.45 13.41
CA CYS A 132 -2.86 -7.88 13.11
C CYS A 132 -3.89 -8.26 12.04
N ASN A 133 -3.46 -8.88 10.94
CA ASN A 133 -4.35 -9.31 9.86
C ASN A 133 -5.34 -10.42 10.31
N GLY A 134 -5.04 -11.16 11.38
CA GLY A 134 -5.92 -12.20 11.90
C GLY A 134 -7.00 -11.70 12.86
N CYS A 135 -6.70 -10.71 13.71
CA CYS A 135 -7.59 -10.31 14.81
C CYS A 135 -7.77 -8.79 14.98
N GLY A 136 -7.19 -7.97 14.08
CA GLY A 136 -7.30 -6.50 14.10
C GLY A 136 -6.64 -5.80 15.29
N THR A 137 -5.97 -6.52 16.19
CA THR A 137 -5.32 -5.93 17.37
C THR A 137 -4.05 -5.17 17.00
N SER A 138 -3.71 -4.08 17.69
CA SER A 138 -2.47 -3.33 17.41
C SER A 138 -1.22 -4.11 17.82
N ILE A 139 -0.23 -4.10 16.93
CA ILE A 139 1.06 -4.77 17.06
C ILE A 139 2.18 -3.87 16.52
N PRO A 140 3.45 -4.07 16.92
CA PRO A 140 4.57 -3.39 16.29
C PRO A 140 4.64 -3.72 14.80
N THR A 141 5.06 -2.76 13.96
CA THR A 141 5.18 -3.01 12.51
C THR A 141 6.27 -4.02 12.19
N SER A 142 7.23 -4.28 13.08
CA SER A 142 8.22 -5.36 12.94
C SER A 142 8.72 -5.90 14.29
N ARG A 143 9.39 -7.06 14.27
CA ARG A 143 10.06 -7.64 15.45
C ARG A 143 11.17 -6.75 16.05
N TYR A 144 11.69 -5.80 15.27
CA TYR A 144 12.78 -4.92 15.68
C TYR A 144 12.29 -3.65 16.37
N ILE A 145 10.99 -3.37 16.29
CA ILE A 145 10.39 -2.24 17.00
C ILE A 145 10.07 -2.69 18.43
N ALA A 146 10.46 -1.85 19.39
CA ALA A 146 10.21 -2.09 20.79
C ALA A 146 8.70 -2.24 21.05
N TYR A 147 8.35 -3.30 21.77
CA TYR A 147 6.99 -3.49 22.25
C TYR A 147 6.70 -2.52 23.39
N ASP A 148 5.51 -1.93 23.37
CA ASP A 148 5.06 -0.89 24.27
C ASP A 148 3.55 -1.08 24.43
N LEU A 149 3.07 -1.32 25.66
CA LEU A 149 1.65 -1.64 25.92
C LEU A 149 0.72 -0.46 25.62
N ASP A 150 1.24 0.78 25.67
CA ASP A 150 0.45 1.99 25.41
C ASP A 150 0.19 2.17 23.90
N LYS A 151 1.09 1.65 23.06
CA LYS A 151 1.00 1.73 21.58
C LYS A 151 0.52 0.42 20.96
N HIS A 152 0.94 -0.70 21.53
CA HIS A 152 0.80 -2.04 20.99
C HIS A 152 0.06 -2.91 22.01
N LYS A 153 -1.12 -3.41 21.62
CA LYS A 153 -1.91 -4.30 22.49
C LYS A 153 -1.35 -5.71 22.54
N LYS A 154 -0.62 -6.14 21.51
CA LYS A 154 0.03 -7.45 21.44
C LYS A 154 1.41 -7.36 20.79
N LYS A 155 2.29 -8.31 21.11
CA LYS A 155 3.60 -8.45 20.47
C LYS A 155 3.46 -8.91 19.02
N TYR A 156 4.44 -8.55 18.20
CA TYR A 156 4.60 -9.12 16.86
C TYR A 156 4.94 -10.62 16.97
N GLY A 157 4.24 -11.46 16.20
CA GLY A 157 4.45 -12.91 16.17
C GLY A 157 5.24 -13.36 14.95
N GLY A 158 4.77 -12.98 13.76
CA GLY A 158 5.37 -13.38 12.50
C GLY A 158 4.64 -12.80 11.30
N GLN A 159 5.12 -13.16 10.12
CA GLN A 159 4.61 -12.73 8.83
C GLN A 159 4.40 -13.98 7.97
N TYR A 160 3.27 -14.05 7.28
CA TYR A 160 2.99 -15.08 6.29
C TYR A 160 2.46 -14.38 5.04
N PHE A 161 3.15 -14.55 3.91
CA PHE A 161 3.07 -13.67 2.73
C PHE A 161 3.19 -12.18 3.12
N ALA A 162 2.28 -11.32 2.66
CA ALA A 162 2.26 -9.89 2.97
C ALA A 162 1.59 -9.55 4.33
N ALA A 163 0.96 -10.54 4.97
CA ALA A 163 0.17 -10.35 6.18
C ALA A 163 1.01 -10.51 7.45
N ARG A 164 0.77 -9.68 8.46
CA ARG A 164 1.48 -9.69 9.75
C ARG A 164 0.53 -10.03 10.90
N TYR A 165 1.02 -10.84 11.82
CA TYR A 165 0.21 -11.42 12.88
C TYR A 165 0.77 -11.08 14.26
N CYS A 166 -0.15 -10.90 15.22
CA CYS A 166 0.23 -10.90 16.63
C CYS A 166 0.73 -12.29 17.05
N ILE A 167 1.47 -12.34 18.16
CA ILE A 167 2.04 -13.59 18.69
C ILE A 167 1.00 -14.70 18.83
N ASP A 168 -0.22 -14.39 19.29
CA ASP A 168 -1.27 -15.39 19.47
C ASP A 168 -1.76 -15.95 18.14
N CYS A 169 -2.07 -15.08 17.16
CA CYS A 169 -2.52 -15.54 15.83
C CYS A 169 -1.42 -16.35 15.13
N TRP A 170 -0.16 -15.94 15.32
CA TRP A 170 0.99 -16.62 14.75
C TRP A 170 1.12 -18.04 15.27
N GLU A 171 1.24 -18.20 16.58
CA GLU A 171 1.45 -19.50 17.23
C GLU A 171 0.23 -20.42 17.07
N ASN A 172 -1.00 -19.88 17.14
CA ASN A 172 -2.21 -20.70 17.07
C ASN A 172 -2.56 -21.21 15.66
N LYS A 173 -2.03 -20.58 14.60
CA LYS A 173 -2.47 -20.88 13.23
C LYS A 173 -1.35 -20.76 12.20
N TYR A 174 -0.80 -19.55 12.02
CA TYR A 174 -0.03 -19.24 10.82
C TYR A 174 1.35 -19.88 10.80
N LYS A 175 1.97 -20.10 11.96
CA LYS A 175 3.25 -20.81 12.07
C LYS A 175 3.19 -22.25 11.55
N ALA A 176 2.08 -22.95 11.83
CA ALA A 176 1.88 -24.32 11.36
C ALA A 176 1.57 -24.36 9.86
N ILE A 177 0.82 -23.38 9.34
CA ILE A 177 0.54 -23.24 7.91
C ILE A 177 1.85 -23.01 7.14
N GLU A 178 2.66 -22.04 7.57
CA GLU A 178 3.96 -21.75 6.95
C GLU A 178 4.88 -22.98 6.95
N ALA A 179 4.97 -23.70 8.08
CA ALA A 179 5.80 -24.91 8.19
C ALA A 179 5.33 -26.08 7.30
N ALA A 180 4.06 -26.09 6.89
CA ALA A 180 3.49 -27.10 6.01
C ALA A 180 3.63 -26.74 4.51
N GLU A 181 4.03 -25.51 4.18
CA GLU A 181 4.28 -25.13 2.79
C GLU A 181 5.54 -25.80 2.27
N ASN A 182 5.43 -26.37 1.06
CA ASN A 182 6.54 -27.03 0.39
C ASN A 182 7.03 -26.11 -0.72
N TYR A 183 8.08 -25.34 -0.44
CA TYR A 183 8.75 -24.49 -1.43
C TYR A 183 9.73 -25.34 -2.25
N ASN A 184 9.21 -26.32 -3.00
CA ASN A 184 9.97 -27.09 -3.99
C ASN A 184 9.68 -26.58 -5.41
#